data_AF-A0AAW7QPW7-F1
#
_entry.id   AF-A0AAW7QPW7-F1
#
_cell.length_a   1.000
_cell.length_b   1.000
_cell.length_c   1.000
_cell.angle_alpha   90.00
_cell.angle_beta   90.00
_cell.angle_gamma   90.00
#
_symmetry.space_group_name_H-M   'P 1'
#
loop_
_entity.id
_entity.type
_entity.pdbx_description
1 polymer ?
#
loop_
_entity_poly.entity_id
_entity_poly.type
_entity_poly.pdbx_seq_one_letter_code
_entity_poly.pdbx_strand_id
1 'polypeptide(L)'
;MMNNSAAIYVAHTNHAIVAEALHRLLIEQGFIAVERAPHEISGIIMIPDKPYRHFFVAPSAQGWVAIWEDPRYFADRTLAKGLASRLQTRSVWIEVGGNGVSWARGLYEGAIVLEERFEAVETTFYGERGIVHLTFDPDTLPDEWIAHLDLPDPDLHYEAILAGAQPSAGPPLHLVVQRRIGVPAMNTTRTRG
;
A
#
# COMPACT_ATOMS: atom_id res chain seq x y z
N MET A 1 15.22 -12.23 -3.56
CA MET A 1 13.99 -12.32 -4.38
C MET A 1 13.03 -11.37 -3.69
N MET A 2 12.83 -10.17 -4.26
CA MET A 2 12.19 -9.07 -3.52
C MET A 2 10.69 -9.29 -3.40
N ASN A 3 10.21 -9.32 -2.16
CA ASN A 3 8.87 -9.72 -1.77
C ASN A 3 8.12 -8.58 -1.05
N ASN A 4 8.37 -7.31 -1.36
CA ASN A 4 7.59 -6.19 -0.83
C ASN A 4 6.83 -5.47 -1.96
N SER A 5 6.07 -6.27 -2.72
CA SER A 5 5.09 -5.76 -3.67
C SER A 5 4.00 -5.03 -2.89
N ALA A 6 4.11 -3.69 -2.82
CA ALA A 6 3.13 -2.79 -2.20
C ALA A 6 3.07 -2.85 -0.66
N ALA A 7 3.92 -2.07 0.01
CA ALA A 7 3.91 -1.91 1.47
C ALA A 7 3.82 -0.44 1.91
N ILE A 8 3.10 -0.20 3.01
CA ILE A 8 3.08 1.06 3.73
C ILE A 8 3.56 0.81 5.16
N TYR A 9 4.51 1.60 5.64
CA TYR A 9 4.97 1.55 7.03
C TYR A 9 4.58 2.84 7.73
N VAL A 10 4.06 2.74 8.95
CA VAL A 10 3.64 3.88 9.76
C VAL A 10 4.38 3.83 11.08
N ALA A 11 5.10 4.90 11.44
CA ALA A 11 5.84 4.99 12.69
C ALA A 11 4.85 5.11 13.86
N HIS A 12 4.40 3.96 14.36
CA HIS A 12 3.34 3.86 15.36
C HIS A 12 3.49 2.56 16.15
N THR A 13 3.12 2.58 17.43
CA THR A 13 3.27 1.45 18.34
C THR A 13 2.04 0.55 18.40
N ASN A 14 0.89 1.03 17.92
CA ASN A 14 -0.38 0.33 17.99
C ASN A 14 -1.00 0.17 16.60
N HIS A 15 -1.07 -1.08 16.14
CA HIS A 15 -1.60 -1.43 14.82
C HIS A 15 -3.12 -1.25 14.67
N ALA A 16 -3.88 -1.22 15.76
CA ALA A 16 -5.32 -1.06 15.74
C ALA A 16 -5.69 0.39 15.45
N ILE A 17 -4.93 1.34 16.01
CA ILE A 17 -5.06 2.78 15.70
C ILE A 17 -4.73 3.04 14.23
N VAL A 18 -3.69 2.39 13.70
CA VAL A 18 -3.32 2.48 12.28
C VAL A 18 -4.41 1.88 11.38
N ALA A 19 -4.94 0.70 11.73
CA ALA A 19 -6.03 0.06 11.00
C ALA A 19 -7.32 0.91 11.01
N GLU A 20 -7.65 1.55 12.14
CA GLU A 20 -8.78 2.47 12.22
C GLU A 20 -8.57 3.70 11.34
N ALA A 21 -7.38 4.31 11.37
CA ALA A 21 -7.04 5.44 10.51
C ALA A 21 -7.11 5.08 9.02
N LEU A 22 -6.60 3.91 8.64
CA LEU A 22 -6.69 3.36 7.29
C LEU A 22 -8.17 3.19 6.88
N HIS A 23 -8.98 2.57 7.73
CA HIS A 23 -10.41 2.39 7.46
C HIS A 23 -11.14 3.73 7.26
N ARG A 24 -10.86 4.74 8.09
CA ARG A 24 -11.47 6.08 7.93
C ARG A 24 -11.07 6.74 6.61
N LEU A 25 -9.81 6.66 6.20
CA LEU A 25 -9.36 7.16 4.89
C LEU A 25 -10.10 6.46 3.74
N LEU A 26 -10.27 5.14 3.82
CA LEU A 26 -11.01 4.37 2.82
C LEU A 26 -12.50 4.76 2.79
N ILE A 27 -13.14 5.00 3.95
CA ILE A 27 -14.52 5.52 4.00
C ILE A 27 -14.62 6.88 3.31
N GLU A 28 -13.69 7.79 3.58
CA GLU A 28 -13.63 9.11 2.96
C GLU A 28 -13.45 9.01 1.43
N GLN A 29 -12.76 7.97 0.96
CA GLN A 29 -12.64 7.66 -0.46
C GLN A 29 -13.90 6.99 -1.07
N GLY A 30 -14.94 6.69 -0.28
CA GLY A 30 -16.19 6.10 -0.76
C GLY A 30 -16.28 4.59 -0.64
N PHE A 31 -15.46 3.97 0.22
CA PHE A 31 -15.53 2.55 0.53
C PHE A 31 -16.38 2.26 1.79
N ILE A 32 -16.71 0.98 2.01
CA ILE A 32 -17.32 0.42 3.22
C ILE A 32 -16.56 -0.84 3.64
N ALA A 33 -16.40 -1.07 4.94
CA ALA A 33 -15.91 -2.35 5.42
C ALA A 33 -16.90 -3.48 5.12
N VAL A 34 -16.37 -4.64 4.76
CA VAL A 34 -17.11 -5.88 4.52
C VAL A 34 -16.35 -7.05 5.12
N GLU A 35 -17.06 -8.13 5.46
CA GLU A 35 -16.43 -9.37 5.88
C GLU A 35 -16.21 -10.27 4.67
N ARG A 36 -14.95 -10.67 4.47
CA ARG A 36 -14.48 -11.60 3.43
C ARG A 36 -13.28 -12.35 3.96
N ALA A 37 -13.11 -13.61 3.56
CA ALA A 37 -11.90 -14.32 3.86
C ALA A 37 -10.70 -13.72 3.09
N PRO A 38 -9.47 -13.79 3.63
CA PRO A 38 -8.29 -13.25 2.96
C PRO A 38 -8.04 -13.82 1.55
N HIS A 39 -8.53 -15.02 1.26
CA HIS A 39 -8.40 -15.67 -0.05
C HIS A 39 -9.59 -15.38 -1.00
N GLU A 40 -10.62 -14.65 -0.58
CA GLU A 40 -11.75 -14.24 -1.44
C GLU A 40 -11.36 -13.01 -2.28
N ILE A 41 -10.27 -13.15 -3.01
CA ILE A 41 -9.65 -12.10 -3.80
C ILE A 41 -10.19 -12.09 -5.23
N SER A 42 -10.42 -10.90 -5.80
CA SER A 42 -10.83 -10.78 -7.21
C SER A 42 -9.68 -11.21 -8.13
N GLY A 43 -9.87 -12.24 -8.96
CA GLY A 43 -8.89 -12.67 -9.96
C GLY A 43 -8.60 -11.64 -11.07
N ILE A 44 -9.30 -10.51 -11.06
CA ILE A 44 -9.20 -9.47 -12.07
C ILE A 44 -8.16 -8.42 -11.63
N ILE A 45 -7.15 -8.15 -12.46
CA ILE A 45 -6.20 -7.05 -12.24
C ILE A 45 -6.78 -5.79 -12.89
N MET A 46 -7.71 -5.14 -12.21
CA MET A 46 -8.27 -3.84 -12.61
C MET A 46 -7.88 -2.73 -11.63
N ILE A 47 -7.21 -1.71 -12.15
CA ILE A 47 -6.73 -0.52 -11.44
C ILE A 47 -7.40 0.66 -12.17
N PRO A 48 -8.65 1.00 -11.83
CA PRO A 48 -8.97 1.46 -10.48
C PRO A 48 -10.26 0.89 -9.84
N ASP A 49 -10.97 -0.01 -10.53
CA ASP A 49 -12.40 -0.26 -10.28
C ASP A 49 -12.71 -1.68 -9.77
N LYS A 50 -11.79 -2.26 -8.98
CA LYS A 50 -12.06 -3.54 -8.35
C LYS A 50 -13.07 -3.39 -7.20
N PRO A 51 -13.99 -4.35 -7.05
CA PRO A 51 -15.04 -4.28 -6.04
C PRO A 51 -14.51 -4.42 -4.60
N TYR A 52 -13.36 -5.06 -4.36
CA TYR A 52 -12.86 -5.37 -3.00
C TYR A 52 -11.35 -5.11 -2.85
N ARG A 53 -10.94 -4.30 -1.87
CA ARG A 53 -9.53 -4.12 -1.48
C ARG A 53 -9.27 -4.87 -0.18
N HIS A 54 -8.15 -5.58 -0.11
CA HIS A 54 -7.76 -6.38 1.05
C HIS A 54 -6.43 -5.90 1.62
N PHE A 55 -6.36 -5.79 2.95
CA PHE A 55 -5.18 -5.32 3.67
C PHE A 55 -4.85 -6.23 4.84
N PHE A 56 -3.56 -6.46 5.07
CA PHE A 56 -3.04 -6.93 6.36
C PHE A 56 -2.32 -5.79 7.07
N VAL A 57 -2.59 -5.60 8.36
CA VAL A 57 -1.95 -4.59 9.21
C VAL A 57 -1.22 -5.30 10.36
N ALA A 58 0.12 -5.34 10.31
CA ALA A 58 0.94 -6.04 11.29
C ALA A 58 1.03 -5.30 12.63
N PRO A 59 1.22 -6.04 13.75
CA PRO A 59 1.68 -5.43 15.01
C PRO A 59 2.97 -4.63 14.83
N SER A 60 3.20 -3.68 15.72
CA SER A 60 4.38 -2.82 15.63
C SER A 60 5.65 -3.62 15.88
N ALA A 61 6.60 -3.53 14.95
CA ALA A 61 7.96 -4.06 15.05
C ALA A 61 8.92 -2.92 14.71
N GLN A 62 10.02 -2.79 15.48
CA GLN A 62 11.01 -1.70 15.29
C GLN A 62 10.37 -0.28 15.32
N GLY A 63 9.23 -0.12 15.99
CA GLY A 63 8.49 1.15 16.04
C GLY A 63 7.61 1.43 14.82
N TRP A 64 7.49 0.48 13.90
CA TRP A 64 6.72 0.59 12.67
C TRP A 64 5.56 -0.41 12.64
N VAL A 65 4.40 0.04 12.17
CA VAL A 65 3.29 -0.80 11.72
C VAL A 65 3.38 -0.96 10.22
N ALA A 66 3.55 -2.19 9.74
CA ALA A 66 3.52 -2.50 8.32
C ALA A 66 2.09 -2.82 7.84
N ILE A 67 1.77 -2.36 6.63
CA ILE A 67 0.51 -2.59 5.94
C ILE A 67 0.83 -3.17 4.57
N TRP A 68 0.28 -4.34 4.26
CA TRP A 68 0.37 -4.93 2.94
C TRP A 68 -1.01 -4.97 2.30
N GLU A 69 -1.09 -4.48 1.07
CA GLU A 69 -2.28 -4.62 0.23
C GLU A 69 -2.11 -5.85 -0.67
N ASP A 70 -3.22 -6.50 -1.05
CA ASP A 70 -3.21 -7.57 -2.06
C ASP A 70 -2.38 -7.16 -3.30
N PRO A 71 -1.39 -7.95 -3.76
CA PRO A 71 -0.37 -7.51 -4.73
C PRO A 71 -0.92 -7.27 -6.15
N ARG A 72 -2.17 -7.62 -6.42
CA ARG A 72 -2.86 -7.13 -7.62
C ARG A 72 -3.27 -5.66 -7.49
N TYR A 73 -2.94 -5.04 -6.36
CA TYR A 73 -2.96 -3.62 -6.09
C TYR A 73 -1.52 -3.14 -5.91
N PHE A 74 -1.28 -1.95 -6.42
CA PHE A 74 -0.13 -1.15 -6.03
C PHE A 74 -0.45 -0.47 -4.69
N ALA A 75 0.56 -0.32 -3.82
CA ALA A 75 0.34 0.38 -2.56
C ALA A 75 -0.04 1.81 -2.88
N ASP A 76 -1.15 2.26 -2.34
CA ASP A 76 -1.67 3.59 -2.65
C ASP A 76 -0.88 4.65 -1.85
N ARG A 77 -0.02 5.40 -2.54
CA ARG A 77 0.75 6.51 -1.94
C ARG A 77 -0.13 7.51 -1.20
N THR A 78 -1.37 7.70 -1.67
CA THR A 78 -2.30 8.66 -1.04
C THR A 78 -2.76 8.16 0.33
N LEU A 79 -2.81 6.84 0.53
CA LEU A 79 -3.05 6.25 1.86
C LEU A 79 -1.86 6.48 2.79
N ALA A 80 -0.62 6.27 2.34
CA ALA A 80 0.55 6.54 3.17
C ALA A 80 0.60 8.02 3.61
N LYS A 81 0.49 8.95 2.65
CA LYS A 81 0.41 10.39 2.95
C LYS A 81 -0.76 10.73 3.88
N GLY A 82 -1.94 10.15 3.65
CA GLY A 82 -3.11 10.33 4.50
C GLY A 82 -2.90 9.81 5.93
N LEU A 83 -2.21 8.67 6.09
CA LEU A 83 -1.87 8.07 7.38
C LEU A 83 -0.88 8.94 8.14
N ALA A 84 0.22 9.38 7.51
CA ALA A 84 1.16 10.33 8.12
C ALA A 84 0.44 11.60 8.60
N SER A 85 -0.42 12.18 7.77
CA SER A 85 -1.14 13.41 8.11
C SER A 85 -2.15 13.19 9.24
N ARG A 86 -2.94 12.12 9.20
CA ARG A 86 -3.98 11.88 10.20
C ARG A 86 -3.43 11.50 11.56
N LEU A 87 -2.33 10.76 11.57
CA LEU A 87 -1.67 10.28 12.79
C LEU A 87 -0.54 11.21 13.26
N GLN A 88 -0.25 12.29 12.52
CA GLN A 88 0.82 13.24 12.81
C GLN A 88 2.16 12.53 13.07
N THR A 89 2.50 11.59 12.19
CA THR A 89 3.67 10.72 12.32
C THR A 89 4.38 10.52 10.99
N ARG A 90 5.50 9.79 11.01
CA ARG A 90 6.18 9.36 9.80
C ARG A 90 5.45 8.19 9.14
N SER A 91 5.37 8.22 7.81
CA SER A 91 4.97 7.05 7.04
C SER A 91 5.85 6.89 5.81
N VAL A 92 5.97 5.65 5.36
CA VAL A 92 6.76 5.22 4.24
C VAL A 92 5.86 4.46 3.29
N TRP A 93 5.97 4.76 2.00
CA TRP A 93 5.35 4.01 0.92
C TRP A 93 6.44 3.35 0.09
N ILE A 94 6.27 2.06 -0.21
CA ILE A 94 7.13 1.28 -1.11
C ILE A 94 6.23 0.54 -2.10
N GLU A 95 6.52 0.71 -3.38
CA GLU A 95 5.91 -0.06 -4.46
C GLU A 95 7.02 -0.71 -5.29
N VAL A 96 6.95 -2.03 -5.49
CA VAL A 96 7.90 -2.77 -6.32
C VAL A 96 7.12 -3.43 -7.45
N GLY A 97 7.50 -3.14 -8.70
CA GLY A 97 6.85 -3.61 -9.91
C GLY A 97 7.81 -4.36 -10.86
N GLY A 98 7.24 -5.17 -11.76
CA GLY A 98 7.98 -5.82 -12.84
C GLY A 98 9.05 -6.81 -12.36
N ASN A 99 8.73 -7.70 -11.40
CA ASN A 99 9.67 -8.66 -10.80
C ASN A 99 10.90 -8.03 -10.12
N GLY A 100 10.76 -6.82 -9.56
CA GLY A 100 11.86 -6.11 -8.89
C GLY A 100 12.74 -5.27 -9.83
N VAL A 101 12.35 -5.13 -11.09
CA VAL A 101 13.08 -4.30 -12.07
C VAL A 101 12.79 -2.81 -11.86
N SER A 102 11.65 -2.46 -11.26
CA SER A 102 11.25 -1.07 -11.06
C SER A 102 10.58 -0.90 -9.71
N TRP A 103 10.72 0.27 -9.10
CA TRP A 103 10.14 0.55 -7.80
C TRP A 103 9.90 2.04 -7.59
N ALA A 104 8.98 2.36 -6.70
CA ALA A 104 8.67 3.72 -6.29
C ALA A 104 8.62 3.81 -4.77
N ARG A 105 8.83 5.02 -4.27
CA ARG A 105 8.85 5.28 -2.84
C ARG A 105 8.38 6.67 -2.46
N GLY A 106 7.96 6.79 -1.21
CA GLY A 106 7.66 8.07 -0.58
C GLY A 106 7.95 8.03 0.91
N LEU A 107 8.47 9.13 1.46
CA LEU A 107 8.64 9.37 2.88
C LEU A 107 7.87 10.64 3.27
N TYR A 108 6.99 10.48 4.24
CA TYR A 108 6.06 11.52 4.70
C TYR A 108 6.20 11.72 6.20
N GLU A 109 5.99 12.94 6.68
CA GLU A 109 5.95 13.28 8.11
C GLU A 109 4.83 14.27 8.38
N GLY A 110 3.76 13.82 9.05
CA GLY A 110 2.57 14.63 9.20
C GLY A 110 2.00 15.04 7.83
N ALA A 111 1.81 16.35 7.63
CA ALA A 111 1.36 16.89 6.35
C ALA A 111 2.49 17.11 5.32
N ILE A 112 3.75 16.88 5.71
CA ILE A 112 4.94 17.20 4.92
C ILE A 112 5.35 16.01 4.06
N VAL A 113 5.70 16.28 2.81
CA VAL A 113 6.37 15.32 1.93
C VAL A 113 7.87 15.55 2.06
N LEU A 114 8.59 14.58 2.62
CA LEU A 114 10.06 14.64 2.75
C LEU A 114 10.73 14.15 1.47
N GLU A 115 10.19 13.08 0.88
CA GLU A 115 10.67 12.52 -0.38
C GLU A 115 9.52 11.85 -1.13
N GLU A 116 9.46 12.01 -2.45
CA GLU A 116 8.72 11.14 -3.36
C GLU A 116 9.61 10.85 -4.58
N ARG A 117 9.80 9.58 -4.91
CA ARG A 117 10.48 9.14 -6.13
C ARG A 117 9.62 8.10 -6.85
N PHE A 118 9.08 8.51 -7.99
CA PHE A 118 8.32 7.65 -8.90
C PHE A 118 8.38 8.25 -10.31
N GLU A 119 8.34 7.42 -11.35
CA GLU A 119 8.07 7.85 -12.71
C GLU A 119 6.67 7.37 -13.09
N ALA A 120 5.84 8.28 -13.61
CA ALA A 120 4.52 7.91 -14.10
C ALA A 120 4.68 7.25 -15.46
N VAL A 121 4.53 5.92 -15.51
CA VAL A 121 4.49 5.15 -16.74
C VAL A 121 3.03 4.82 -17.03
N GLU A 122 2.47 5.48 -18.05
CA GLU A 122 1.20 5.03 -18.61
C GLU A 122 1.41 3.68 -19.28
N THR A 123 0.76 2.63 -18.79
CA THR A 123 0.90 1.29 -19.35
C THR A 123 -0.46 0.60 -19.45
N THR A 124 -0.62 -0.19 -20.50
CA THR A 124 -1.84 -0.95 -20.74
C THR A 124 -1.68 -2.32 -20.09
N PHE A 125 -2.40 -2.58 -19.00
CA PHE A 125 -2.47 -3.93 -18.44
C PHE A 125 -3.68 -4.64 -19.06
N TYR A 126 -3.42 -5.79 -19.70
CA TYR A 126 -4.47 -6.72 -20.18
C TYR A 126 -5.60 -6.08 -21.01
N GLY A 127 -5.30 -5.01 -21.77
CA GLY A 127 -6.28 -4.31 -22.63
C GLY A 127 -7.01 -3.15 -21.97
N GLU A 128 -6.74 -2.84 -20.70
CA GLU A 128 -7.29 -1.67 -20.00
C GLU A 128 -6.20 -0.62 -19.70
N ARG A 129 -6.59 0.67 -19.79
CA ARG A 129 -5.68 1.80 -19.56
C ARG A 129 -5.56 2.08 -18.07
N GLY A 130 -4.35 1.93 -17.51
CA GLY A 130 -3.99 2.37 -16.16
C GLY A 130 -2.71 3.22 -16.19
N ILE A 131 -2.49 4.00 -15.13
CA ILE A 131 -1.21 4.70 -14.91
C ILE A 131 -0.53 4.04 -13.72
N VAL A 132 0.69 3.58 -13.93
CA VAL A 132 1.51 2.98 -12.88
C VAL A 132 2.65 3.94 -12.56
N HIS A 133 3.03 4.03 -11.29
CA HIS A 133 4.05 4.95 -10.82
C HIS A 133 5.26 4.13 -10.35
N LEU A 134 6.23 3.89 -11.24
CA LEU A 134 7.42 3.09 -10.96
C LEU A 134 8.64 3.83 -11.50
N THR A 135 9.68 3.98 -10.69
CA THR A 135 10.99 4.48 -11.12
C THR A 135 11.95 3.33 -11.38
N PHE A 136 12.87 3.53 -12.32
CA PHE A 136 14.10 2.76 -12.37
C PHE A 136 15.19 3.57 -11.66
N ASP A 137 15.47 3.29 -10.39
CA ASP A 137 16.55 3.94 -9.64
C ASP A 137 17.73 2.95 -9.57
N PRO A 138 18.77 3.12 -10.41
CA PRO A 138 19.92 2.23 -10.41
C PRO A 138 20.83 2.44 -9.19
N ASP A 139 20.68 3.55 -8.47
CA ASP A 139 21.59 3.98 -7.41
C ASP A 139 21.15 3.53 -6.02
N THR A 140 19.89 3.13 -5.83
CA THR A 140 19.40 2.61 -4.55
C THR A 140 18.37 1.52 -4.80
N LEU A 141 18.61 0.35 -4.22
CA LEU A 141 17.66 -0.77 -4.28
C LEU A 141 16.63 -0.69 -3.14
N PRO A 142 15.41 -1.23 -3.31
CA PRO A 142 14.41 -1.25 -2.24
C PRO A 142 14.92 -1.82 -0.91
N ASP A 143 15.74 -2.87 -0.94
CA ASP A 143 16.30 -3.52 0.26
C ASP A 143 17.25 -2.59 1.01
N GLU A 144 18.05 -1.81 0.29
CA GLU A 144 18.96 -0.83 0.90
C GLU A 144 18.19 0.28 1.59
N TRP A 145 17.06 0.68 1.02
CA TRP A 145 16.21 1.72 1.60
C TRP A 145 15.42 1.21 2.81
N ILE A 146 14.89 -0.01 2.73
CA ILE A 146 14.27 -0.71 3.86
C ILE A 146 15.27 -0.84 5.02
N ALA A 147 16.49 -1.28 4.74
CA ALA A 147 17.54 -1.40 5.74
C ALA A 147 17.95 -0.04 6.31
N HIS A 148 18.09 1.00 5.47
CA HIS A 148 18.44 2.35 5.91
C HIS A 148 17.41 2.93 6.90
N LEU A 149 16.13 2.61 6.71
CA LEU A 149 15.03 3.10 7.54
C LEU A 149 14.70 2.19 8.73
N ASP A 150 15.39 1.06 8.87
CA ASP A 150 15.12 0.02 9.88
C ASP A 150 13.63 -0.39 9.85
N LEU A 151 13.13 -0.72 8.64
CA LEU A 151 11.75 -1.18 8.48
C LEU A 151 11.66 -2.71 8.73
N PRO A 152 10.62 -3.16 9.45
CA PRO A 152 10.48 -4.57 9.81
C PRO A 152 10.03 -5.43 8.62
N ASP A 153 10.22 -6.74 8.77
CA ASP A 153 9.67 -7.77 7.87
C ASP A 153 9.95 -7.52 6.36
N PRO A 154 11.22 -7.28 5.95
CA PRO A 154 11.59 -6.87 4.58
C PRO A 154 11.18 -7.87 3.49
N ASP A 155 11.07 -9.15 3.84
CA ASP A 155 10.73 -10.25 2.93
C ASP A 155 9.23 -10.59 2.93
N LEU A 156 8.42 -9.89 3.73
CA LEU A 156 7.01 -10.19 3.88
C LEU A 156 6.15 -9.34 2.92
N HIS A 157 5.15 -9.99 2.36
CA HIS A 157 4.08 -9.40 1.53
C HIS A 157 2.78 -10.16 1.77
N TYR A 158 1.69 -9.60 1.27
CA TYR A 158 0.34 -10.16 1.37
C TYR A 158 0.26 -11.66 1.00
N GLU A 159 0.87 -12.09 -0.10
CA GLU A 159 0.83 -13.51 -0.53
C GLU A 159 1.59 -14.46 0.41
N ALA A 160 2.71 -14.03 0.99
CA ALA A 160 3.42 -14.81 2.02
C ALA A 160 2.54 -14.98 3.25
N ILE A 161 1.84 -13.92 3.68
CA ILE A 161 0.93 -13.98 4.83
C ILE A 161 -0.23 -14.94 4.53
N LEU A 162 -0.79 -14.90 3.30
CA LEU A 162 -1.79 -15.88 2.87
C LEU A 162 -1.25 -17.33 2.89
N ALA A 163 0.01 -17.52 2.54
CA ALA A 163 0.69 -18.83 2.58
C ALA A 163 1.08 -19.28 4.00
N GLY A 164 0.81 -18.46 5.03
CA GLY A 164 1.03 -18.79 6.44
C GLY A 164 2.27 -18.17 7.07
N ALA A 165 3.04 -17.35 6.34
CA ALA A 165 4.10 -16.55 6.96
C ALA A 165 3.49 -15.56 7.98
N GLN A 166 4.25 -15.24 9.02
CA GLN A 166 3.79 -14.38 10.10
C GLN A 166 4.71 -13.18 10.26
N PRO A 167 4.16 -11.97 10.50
CA PRO A 167 4.95 -10.82 10.94
C PRO A 167 5.70 -11.15 12.24
N SER A 168 6.90 -10.60 12.40
CA SER A 168 7.77 -10.87 13.54
C SER A 168 7.15 -10.52 14.90
N ALA A 169 6.28 -9.51 14.95
CA ALA A 169 5.62 -9.05 16.16
C ALA A 169 4.25 -9.69 16.44
N GLY A 170 3.84 -10.69 15.65
CA GLY A 170 2.60 -11.46 15.86
C GLY A 170 1.58 -11.32 14.72
N PRO A 171 0.37 -11.87 14.89
CA PRO A 171 -0.60 -11.98 13.81
C PRO A 171 -1.13 -10.60 13.37
N PRO A 172 -1.29 -10.37 12.05
CA PRO A 172 -1.83 -9.12 11.54
C PRO A 172 -3.36 -9.04 11.70
N LEU A 173 -3.87 -7.81 11.73
CA LEU A 173 -5.29 -7.55 11.50
C LEU A 173 -5.60 -7.67 10.00
N HIS A 174 -6.79 -8.15 9.65
CA HIS A 174 -7.27 -8.22 8.28
C HIS A 174 -8.41 -7.21 8.07
N LEU A 175 -8.29 -6.38 7.04
CA LEU A 175 -9.30 -5.40 6.65
C LEU A 175 -9.69 -5.65 5.19
N VAL A 176 -10.99 -5.70 4.93
CA VAL A 176 -11.55 -5.74 3.58
C VAL A 176 -12.54 -4.61 3.41
N VAL A 177 -12.43 -3.89 2.29
CA VAL A 177 -13.36 -2.81 1.95
C VAL A 177 -13.89 -2.96 0.53
N GLN A 178 -15.14 -2.54 0.32
CA GLN A 178 -15.82 -2.52 -0.96
C GLN A 178 -16.24 -1.11 -1.36
N ARG A 179 -16.17 -0.79 -2.66
CA ARG A 179 -16.69 0.47 -3.19
C ARG A 179 -18.20 0.58 -2.95
N ARG A 180 -18.68 1.70 -2.42
CA ARG A 180 -20.13 1.96 -2.33
C ARG A 180 -20.74 2.01 -3.73
N ILE A 181 -21.83 1.27 -3.93
CA ILE A 181 -22.62 1.34 -5.16
C ILE A 181 -23.08 2.79 -5.37
N GLY A 182 -22.86 3.34 -6.56
CA GLY A 182 -23.27 4.70 -6.92
C GLY A 182 -22.28 5.81 -6.56
N VAL A 183 -21.12 5.50 -5.96
CA VAL A 183 -20.04 6.49 -5.74
C VAL A 183 -18.95 6.27 -6.81
N PRO A 184 -18.87 7.10 -7.87
CA PRO A 184 -17.84 6.95 -8.89
C PRO A 184 -16.46 7.06 -8.25
N ALA A 185 -15.47 6.31 -8.78
CA ALA A 185 -14.07 6.49 -8.40
C ALA A 185 -13.71 7.98 -8.46
N MET A 186 -12.98 8.50 -7.46
CA MET A 186 -12.50 9.88 -7.54
C MET A 186 -11.57 9.94 -8.74
N ASN A 187 -12.06 10.51 -9.85
CA ASN A 187 -11.27 10.73 -11.04
C ASN A 187 -10.05 11.56 -10.66
N THR A 188 -8.86 10.96 -10.80
CA THR A 188 -7.63 11.71 -11.06
C THR A 188 -7.94 12.66 -12.20
N THR A 189 -7.84 13.95 -11.90
CA THR A 189 -8.16 15.07 -12.77
C THR A 189 -7.61 14.81 -14.18
N ARG A 190 -8.51 14.61 -15.16
CA ARG A 190 -8.16 14.82 -16.57
C ARG A 190 -7.89 16.32 -16.72
N THR A 191 -6.66 16.76 -16.55
CA THR A 191 -6.20 17.98 -17.20
C THR A 191 -6.17 17.68 -18.70
N ARG A 192 -7.24 18.08 -19.39
CA ARG A 192 -7.21 18.23 -20.84
C ARG A 192 -6.25 19.39 -21.14
N GLY A 193 -5.06 19.06 -21.63
CA GLY A 193 -4.32 19.94 -22.54
C GLY A 193 -4.93 19.87 -23.93
#